data_AF-A0A679J690-F1
#
_entry.id   AF-A0A679J690-F1
#
_cell.length_a   1.000
_cell.length_b   1.000
_cell.length_c   1.000
_cell.angle_alpha   90.00
_cell.angle_beta   90.00
_cell.angle_gamma   90.00
#
_symmetry.space_group_name_H-M   'P 1'
#
loop_
_entity.id
_entity.type
_entity.pdbx_description
1 polymer ?
#
loop_
_entity_poly.entity_id
_entity_poly.type
_entity_poly.pdbx_seq_one_letter_code
_entity_poly.pdbx_strand_id
1 'polypeptide(L)'
;MAQSPPSRYSPSELIEQLREAAEEIAPELPGIRAEETLEGEAAQTIEEMAEALMRIANGAARPQDLARAALEAKAPLKPIGRPKSTVVKMQRPRR
;
A
#
# COMPACT_ATOMS: atom_id res chain seq x y z
N MET A 1 30.41 1.17 -7.24
CA MET A 1 29.07 1.16 -6.62
C MET A 1 28.82 -0.23 -6.10
N ALA A 2 28.57 -0.42 -4.80
CA ALA A 2 28.29 -1.74 -4.26
C ALA A 2 26.93 -2.20 -4.80
N GLN A 3 26.91 -3.28 -5.58
CA GLN A 3 25.69 -3.91 -6.04
C GLN A 3 25.09 -4.63 -4.85
N SER A 4 23.98 -4.14 -4.30
CA SER A 4 23.25 -4.85 -3.26
C SER A 4 22.90 -6.25 -3.78
N PRO A 5 23.08 -7.32 -2.98
CA PRO A 5 22.67 -8.64 -3.39
C PRO A 5 21.19 -8.61 -3.78
N PRO A 6 20.76 -9.40 -4.79
CA PRO A 6 19.36 -9.44 -5.19
C PRO A 6 18.50 -9.72 -3.95
N SER A 7 17.45 -8.93 -3.79
CA SER A 7 16.49 -9.11 -2.69
C SER A 7 16.02 -10.56 -2.70
N ARG A 8 16.06 -11.21 -1.53
CA ARG A 8 15.59 -12.58 -1.38
C ARG A 8 14.06 -12.68 -1.32
N TYR A 9 13.38 -11.54 -1.17
CA TYR A 9 11.93 -11.46 -1.03
C TYR A 9 11.29 -11.21 -2.38
N SER A 10 10.21 -11.94 -2.66
CA SER A 10 9.26 -11.59 -3.71
C SER A 10 8.61 -10.23 -3.41
N PRO A 11 8.13 -9.50 -4.43
CA PRO A 11 7.41 -8.25 -4.22
C PRO A 11 6.24 -8.40 -3.24
N SER A 12 5.51 -9.51 -3.30
CA SER A 12 4.41 -9.82 -2.40
C SER A 12 4.84 -9.96 -0.93
N GLU A 13 5.94 -10.66 -0.67
CA GLU A 13 6.46 -10.81 0.70
C GLU A 13 6.95 -9.47 1.27
N LEU A 14 7.54 -8.62 0.43
CA LEU A 14 7.96 -7.28 0.84
C LEU A 14 6.77 -6.36 1.13
N ILE A 15 5.72 -6.40 0.30
CA ILE A 15 4.48 -5.65 0.52
C ILE A 15 3.83 -6.08 1.84
N GLU A 16 3.77 -7.39 2.09
CA GLU A 16 3.19 -7.93 3.33
C GLU A 16 3.96 -7.46 4.57
N GLN A 17 5.30 -7.58 4.58
CA GLN A 17 6.13 -7.11 5.69
C GLN A 17 5.97 -5.61 5.95
N LEU A 18 5.88 -4.80 4.90
CA LEU A 18 5.68 -3.36 5.04
C LEU A 18 4.28 -3.02 5.58
N ARG A 19 3.25 -3.75 5.16
CA ARG A 19 1.88 -3.58 5.72
C ARG A 19 1.83 -3.98 7.19
N GLU A 20 2.48 -5.09 7.57
CA GLU A 20 2.58 -5.52 8.96
C GLU A 20 3.32 -4.49 9.82
N ALA A 21 4.47 -3.99 9.35
CA ALA A 21 5.22 -2.95 10.04
C ALA A 21 4.40 -1.65 10.18
N ALA A 22 3.63 -1.27 9.16
CA ALA A 22 2.72 -0.14 9.22
C ALA A 22 1.64 -0.31 10.31
N GLU A 23 1.05 -1.51 10.41
CA GLU A 23 0.08 -1.84 11.47
C GLU A 23 0.70 -1.86 12.88
N GLU A 24 1.96 -2.29 13.00
CA GLU A 24 2.71 -2.32 14.26
C GLU A 24 3.03 -0.91 14.76
N ILE A 25 3.43 0.00 13.85
CA ILE A 25 3.89 1.36 14.20
C ILE A 25 2.72 2.34 14.36
N ALA A 26 1.62 2.19 13.59
CA ALA A 26 0.51 3.14 13.61
C ALA A 26 -0.08 3.45 15.01
N PRO A 27 -0.23 2.48 15.94
CA PRO A 27 -0.66 2.76 17.31
C PRO A 27 0.25 3.73 18.09
N GLU A 28 1.52 3.82 17.70
CA GLU A 28 2.52 4.70 18.33
C GLU A 28 2.52 6.12 17.74
N LEU A 29 1.82 6.34 16.62
CA LEU A 29 1.78 7.60 15.89
C LEU A 29 0.43 8.29 16.05
N PRO A 30 0.32 9.34 16.90
CA PRO A 30 -0.96 10.00 17.16
C PRO A 30 -1.58 10.60 15.91
N GLY A 31 -2.75 10.08 15.52
CA GLY A 31 -3.54 10.60 14.40
C GLY A 31 -3.10 10.13 13.01
N ILE A 32 -2.12 9.23 12.92
CA ILE A 32 -1.66 8.65 11.65
C ILE A 32 -2.26 7.24 11.52
N ARG A 33 -2.95 6.95 10.41
CA ARG A 33 -3.42 5.59 10.10
C ARG A 33 -2.28 4.75 9.52
N ALA A 34 -2.39 3.43 9.59
CA ALA A 34 -1.36 2.52 9.05
C ALA A 34 -1.06 2.78 7.57
N GLU A 35 -2.09 3.02 6.74
CA GLU A 35 -1.88 3.36 5.34
C GLU A 35 -1.16 4.70 5.11
N GLU A 36 -1.12 5.58 6.12
CA GLU A 36 -0.47 6.90 6.09
C GLU A 36 0.95 6.87 6.70
N THR A 37 1.42 5.72 7.19
CA THR A 37 2.83 5.59 7.60
C THR A 37 3.74 5.49 6.37
N LEU A 38 5.04 5.70 6.57
CA LEU A 38 6.03 5.54 5.50
C LEU A 38 6.01 4.10 4.94
N GLU A 39 5.87 3.11 5.82
CA GLU A 39 5.79 1.70 5.47
C GLU A 39 4.51 1.40 4.67
N GLY A 40 3.38 1.98 5.06
CA GLY A 40 2.11 1.83 4.35
C GLY A 40 2.15 2.44 2.94
N GLU A 41 2.68 3.65 2.81
CA GLU A 41 2.90 4.31 1.52
C GLU A 41 3.89 3.54 0.64
N ALA A 42 4.98 3.04 1.23
CA ALA A 42 5.96 2.23 0.52
C ALA A 42 5.37 0.91 0.03
N ALA A 43 4.57 0.23 0.86
CA ALA A 43 3.89 -1.01 0.49
C ALA A 43 2.99 -0.80 -0.73
N GLN A 44 2.19 0.26 -0.73
CA GLN A 44 1.33 0.58 -1.86
C GLN A 44 2.12 0.97 -3.11
N THR A 45 3.19 1.76 -2.97
CA THR A 45 4.03 2.14 -4.11
C THR A 45 4.62 0.91 -4.79
N ILE A 46 5.13 -0.04 -4.00
CA ILE A 46 5.69 -1.29 -4.52
C ILE A 46 4.58 -2.15 -5.16
N GLU A 47 3.40 -2.19 -4.57
CA GLU A 47 2.24 -2.91 -5.13
C GLU A 47 1.84 -2.38 -6.51
N GLU A 48 1.70 -1.06 -6.67
CA GLU A 48 1.37 -0.43 -7.96
C GLU A 48 2.47 -0.67 -9.01
N MET A 49 3.73 -0.60 -8.61
CA MET A 49 4.86 -0.90 -9.50
C MET A 49 4.87 -2.38 -9.92
N ALA A 50 4.68 -3.30 -8.98
CA ALA A 50 4.63 -4.74 -9.26
C ALA A 50 3.46 -5.07 -10.19
N GLU A 51 2.28 -4.46 -9.96
CA GLU A 51 1.12 -4.64 -10.83
C GLU A 51 1.38 -4.12 -12.25
N ALA A 52 1.97 -2.93 -12.39
CA ALA A 52 2.34 -2.39 -13.68
C ALA A 52 3.33 -3.30 -14.43
N LEU A 53 4.36 -3.79 -13.75
CA LEU A 53 5.33 -4.71 -14.32
C LEU A 53 4.69 -6.03 -14.76
N MET A 54 3.78 -6.60 -13.96
CA MET A 54 3.03 -7.80 -14.35
C MET A 54 2.18 -7.56 -15.61
N ARG A 55 1.48 -6.43 -15.70
CA ARG A 55 0.68 -6.07 -16.89
C ARG A 55 1.56 -5.89 -18.12
N ILE A 56 2.74 -5.28 -17.97
CA ILE A 56 3.72 -5.12 -19.05
C ILE A 56 4.23 -6.49 -19.51
N ALA A 57 4.60 -7.37 -18.58
CA ALA A 57 5.04 -8.73 -18.88
C ALA A 57 3.97 -9.55 -19.62
N ASN A 58 2.68 -9.28 -19.35
CA ASN A 58 1.54 -9.89 -20.00
C ASN A 58 1.16 -9.24 -21.36
N GLY A 59 1.97 -8.35 -21.90
CA GLY A 59 1.79 -7.79 -23.24
C GLY A 59 0.82 -6.61 -23.33
N ALA A 60 0.81 -5.74 -22.31
CA ALA A 60 0.01 -4.52 -22.34
C ALA A 60 0.25 -3.68 -23.60
N ALA A 61 -0.83 -3.15 -24.20
CA ALA A 61 -0.76 -2.38 -25.44
C ALA A 61 0.02 -1.05 -25.34
N ARG A 62 0.15 -0.49 -24.12
CA ARG A 62 0.80 0.79 -23.84
C ARG A 62 1.70 0.69 -22.59
N PRO A 63 2.82 -0.03 -22.66
CA PRO A 63 3.64 -0.33 -21.49
C PRO A 63 4.32 0.91 -20.89
N GLN A 64 4.66 1.90 -21.71
CA GLN A 64 5.26 3.16 -21.25
C GLN A 64 4.30 3.98 -20.38
N ASP A 65 3.02 4.01 -20.75
CA ASP A 65 2.00 4.74 -19.98
C ASP A 65 1.72 4.05 -18.64
N LEU A 66 1.72 2.71 -18.61
CA LEU A 66 1.62 1.96 -17.35
C LEU A 66 2.81 2.23 -16.42
N ALA A 67 4.03 2.19 -16.97
CA ALA A 67 5.24 2.49 -16.19
C ALA A 67 5.22 3.93 -15.65
N ARG A 68 4.79 4.89 -16.48
CA ARG A 68 4.66 6.29 -16.06
C ARG A 68 3.63 6.45 -14.94
N ALA A 69 2.44 5.86 -15.09
CA ALA A 69 1.40 5.93 -14.07
C ALA A 69 1.84 5.32 -12.73
N ALA A 70 2.59 4.21 -12.78
CA ALA A 70 3.12 3.56 -11.58
C ALA A 70 4.21 4.39 -10.90
N LEU A 71 5.07 5.08 -11.66
CA LEU A 71 6.10 5.97 -11.11
C LEU A 71 5.52 7.28 -10.56
N GLU A 72 4.46 7.78 -11.19
CA GLU A 72 3.76 8.99 -10.74
C GLU A 72 2.75 8.70 -9.63
N ALA A 73 2.60 7.45 -9.19
CA ALA A 73 1.49 6.97 -8.36
C ALA A 73 1.15 7.92 -7.20
N LYS A 74 0.12 8.75 -7.44
CA LYS A 74 -0.59 9.59 -6.45
C LYS A 74 -1.96 9.00 -6.15
N ALA A 75 -2.09 7.67 -6.27
CA ALA A 75 -3.33 6.99 -5.97
C ALA A 75 -3.68 7.22 -4.49
N PRO A 76 -4.98 7.35 -4.15
CA PRO A 76 -5.39 7.41 -2.76
C PRO A 76 -4.83 6.21 -1.98
N LEU A 77 -4.41 6.45 -0.75
CA LEU A 77 -3.86 5.40 0.10
C LEU A 77 -4.91 4.31 0.36
N LYS A 78 -4.54 3.06 0.12
CA LYS A 78 -5.39 1.88 0.32
C LYS A 78 -5.40 1.57 1.81
N PRO A 79 -6.58 1.47 2.45
CA PRO A 79 -6.68 1.13 3.86
C PRO A 79 -5.90 -0.15 4.18
N ILE A 80 -5.12 -0.13 5.26
CA ILE A 80 -4.41 -1.31 5.76
C ILE A 80 -5.24 -1.90 6.92
N GLY A 81 -5.38 -3.22 6.91
CA GLY A 81 -6.16 -3.95 7.90
C GLY A 81 -7.66 -3.97 7.63
N ARG A 82 -8.41 -4.60 8.54
CA ARG A 82 -9.88 -4.65 8.45
C ARG A 82 -10.47 -3.27 8.81
N PRO A 83 -11.38 -2.71 8.00
CA PRO A 83 -12.06 -1.49 8.39
C PRO A 83 -12.78 -1.73 9.72
N LYS A 84 -12.43 -0.96 10.76
CA LYS A 84 -13.23 -0.92 11.98
C LYS A 84 -14.59 -0.37 11.56
N SER A 85 -15.60 -1.23 11.54
CA SER A 85 -17.00 -0.84 11.32
C SER A 85 -17.39 0.22 12.35
N THR A 86 -17.28 1.50 11.99
CA THR A 86 -17.75 2.63 12.79
C THR A 86 -19.20 2.94 12.45
N VAL A 87 -20.06 1.92 12.38
CA VAL A 87 -21.51 2.14 12.49
C VAL A 87 -21.81 2.43 13.96
N VAL A 88 -21.49 3.66 14.39
CA VAL A 88 -22.06 4.23 15.60
C VAL A 88 -23.56 4.34 15.33
N LYS A 89 -24.32 3.35 15.79
CA LYS A 89 -25.79 3.43 15.84
C LYS A 89 -26.13 4.72 16.59
N MET A 90 -26.55 5.76 15.86
CA MET A 90 -27.22 6.92 16.43
C MET A 90 -28.52 6.43 17.11
N GLN A 91 -28.44 6.05 18.38
CA GLN A 91 -29.60 5.90 19.23
C GLN A 91 -30.20 7.30 19.41
N ARG A 92 -31.25 7.62 18.65
CA ARG A 92 -32.10 8.77 18.95
C ARG A 92 -32.78 8.52 20.30
N PRO A 93 -32.76 9.46 21.25
CA PRO A 93 -33.60 9.35 22.43
C PRO A 93 -35.05 9.55 21.99
N ARG A 94 -35.87 8.50 22.10
CA ARG A 94 -37.33 8.67 22.05
C ARG A 94 -37.74 9.25 23.40
N ARG A 95 -38.15 10.52 23.38
CA ARG A 95 -38.89 11.17 24.46
C ARG A 95 -40.27 10.56 24.60
#